data_AF-A2F5T5-F1
#
_entry.id   AF-A2F5T5-F1
#
_cell.length_a   1.000
_cell.length_b   1.000
_cell.length_c   1.000
_cell.angle_alpha   90.00
_cell.angle_beta   90.00
_cell.angle_gamma   90.00
#
_symmetry.space_group_name_H-M   'P 1'
#
loop_
_entity.id
_entity.type
_entity.pdbx_description
1 polymer ?
#
loop_
_entity_poly.entity_id
_entity_poly.type
_entity_poly.pdbx_seq_one_letter_code
_entity_poly.pdbx_strand_id
1 'polypeptide(L)'
;MICHDFFGNVPLASGLSSSAALLCAIAMGLDLMTGGGADKGKLVESCVEAEHRVGVMCGGMDQAISILGEKDHACVISFVPKIAARPVKLPPAHFVVAHSGVAAAKLATADDCYNRRVEEVRRAAELMMPGAKTIGDVVSKYGWEGAMDLAKKLPEREGKLVLRDRAVHVVGEAHRVLKMDGASLVSMAKSCTEALRASVHHLTLNIYKTINIYFYNTNDNTNLTLNIYKAANHFTSLTFSQTTSLM
;
A
#
# COMPACT_ATOMS: atom_id res chain seq x y z
N MET A 1 -15.68 29.08 -16.99
CA MET A 1 -15.04 27.88 -17.58
C MET A 1 -15.77 26.67 -17.01
N ILE A 2 -16.67 26.07 -17.78
CA ILE A 2 -17.36 24.83 -17.39
C ILE A 2 -16.57 23.70 -18.05
N CYS A 3 -15.97 22.82 -17.26
CA CYS A 3 -15.31 21.64 -17.78
C CYS A 3 -16.40 20.66 -18.24
N HIS A 4 -16.49 20.40 -19.55
CA HIS A 4 -17.51 19.51 -20.12
C HIS A 4 -17.12 18.04 -20.07
N ASP A 5 -15.83 17.72 -20.00
CA ASP A 5 -15.32 16.35 -20.12
C ASP A 5 -14.29 16.02 -19.03
N PHE A 6 -14.49 14.88 -18.35
CA PHE A 6 -13.52 14.27 -17.46
C PHE A 6 -12.96 12.99 -18.11
N PHE A 7 -11.64 12.85 -18.12
CA PHE A 7 -10.96 11.65 -18.63
C PHE A 7 -9.98 11.10 -17.58
N GLY A 8 -9.93 9.78 -17.45
CA GLY A 8 -8.98 9.07 -16.59
C GLY A 8 -8.67 7.69 -17.14
N ASN A 9 -7.41 7.28 -17.06
CA ASN A 9 -6.92 5.97 -17.53
C ASN A 9 -6.52 5.03 -16.38
N VAL A 10 -6.76 5.43 -15.12
CA VAL A 10 -6.57 4.55 -13.95
C VAL A 10 -7.67 3.50 -13.95
N PRO A 11 -7.35 2.19 -13.98
CA PRO A 11 -8.36 1.13 -14.01
C PRO A 11 -9.33 1.22 -12.82
N LEU A 12 -10.62 1.21 -13.11
CA LEU A 12 -11.66 1.35 -12.09
C LEU A 12 -11.74 0.11 -11.19
N ALA A 13 -12.03 0.32 -9.90
CA ALA A 13 -12.28 -0.75 -8.92
C ALA A 13 -11.18 -1.84 -8.85
N SER A 14 -9.94 -1.45 -9.12
CA SER A 14 -8.78 -2.35 -9.27
C SER A 14 -7.79 -2.32 -8.10
N GLY A 15 -8.08 -1.51 -7.07
CA GLY A 15 -7.13 -1.22 -5.99
C GLY A 15 -6.05 -0.19 -6.34
N LEU A 16 -6.18 0.52 -7.48
CA LEU A 16 -5.28 1.59 -7.92
C LEU A 16 -5.82 3.01 -7.66
N SER A 17 -6.81 3.12 -6.77
CA SER A 17 -7.27 4.41 -6.22
C SER A 17 -7.81 5.42 -7.25
N SER A 18 -8.55 4.93 -8.25
CA SER A 18 -9.18 5.78 -9.28
C SER A 18 -10.12 6.86 -8.71
N SER A 19 -10.78 6.59 -7.57
CA SER A 19 -11.64 7.58 -6.88
C SER A 19 -10.83 8.74 -6.30
N ALA A 20 -9.75 8.43 -5.58
CA ALA A 20 -8.85 9.42 -5.02
C ALA A 20 -8.19 10.25 -6.13
N ALA A 21 -7.77 9.62 -7.23
CA ALA A 21 -7.18 10.32 -8.37
C ALA A 21 -8.14 11.37 -8.97
N LEU A 22 -9.43 11.04 -9.13
CA LEU A 22 -10.44 11.98 -9.61
C LEU A 22 -10.65 13.15 -8.63
N LEU A 23 -10.79 12.86 -7.34
CA LEU A 23 -10.97 13.90 -6.31
C LEU A 23 -9.75 14.83 -6.22
N CYS A 24 -8.55 14.28 -6.27
CA CYS A 24 -7.32 15.06 -6.26
C CYS A 24 -7.19 15.93 -7.52
N ALA A 25 -7.56 15.41 -8.70
CA ALA A 25 -7.57 16.20 -9.93
C ALA A 25 -8.55 17.38 -9.84
N ILE A 26 -9.74 17.17 -9.29
CA ILE A 26 -10.73 18.23 -9.06
C ILE A 26 -10.19 19.25 -8.05
N ALA A 27 -9.65 18.82 -6.91
CA ALA A 27 -9.14 19.71 -5.87
C ALA A 27 -7.96 20.57 -6.39
N MET A 28 -7.01 19.96 -7.09
CA MET A 28 -5.89 20.67 -7.71
C MET A 28 -6.35 21.62 -8.82
N GLY A 29 -7.34 21.22 -9.62
CA GLY A 29 -7.93 22.09 -10.64
C GLY A 29 -8.60 23.33 -10.05
N LEU A 30 -9.37 23.14 -8.96
CA LEU A 30 -10.00 24.23 -8.22
C LEU A 30 -8.96 25.17 -7.58
N ASP A 31 -7.91 24.63 -6.95
CA ASP A 31 -6.80 25.42 -6.41
C ASP A 31 -6.24 26.35 -7.50
N LEU A 32 -5.87 25.79 -8.65
CA LEU A 32 -5.36 26.55 -9.80
C LEU A 32 -6.33 27.63 -10.29
N MET A 33 -7.64 27.32 -10.36
CA MET A 33 -8.66 28.28 -10.78
C MET A 33 -8.85 29.44 -9.79
N THR A 34 -8.53 29.23 -8.51
CA THR A 34 -8.63 30.25 -7.45
C THR A 34 -7.34 31.04 -7.23
N GLY A 35 -6.34 30.89 -8.10
CA GLY A 35 -5.06 31.58 -8.03
C GLY A 35 -3.90 30.70 -7.55
N GLY A 36 -4.18 29.45 -7.17
CA GLY A 36 -3.20 28.46 -6.75
C GLY A 36 -2.56 28.76 -5.39
N GLY A 37 -1.71 27.82 -4.95
CA GLY A 37 -0.88 28.00 -3.77
C GLY A 37 -1.54 27.55 -2.46
N ALA A 38 -2.65 26.82 -2.52
CA ALA A 38 -3.17 26.14 -1.36
C ALA A 38 -2.11 25.20 -0.74
N ASP A 39 -2.18 25.07 0.58
CA ASP A 39 -1.39 24.07 1.29
C ASP A 39 -1.80 22.67 0.80
N LYS A 40 -0.85 21.96 0.18
CA LYS A 40 -1.11 20.63 -0.40
C LYS A 40 -1.57 19.62 0.66
N GLY A 41 -1.13 19.75 1.91
CA GLY A 41 -1.61 18.90 3.01
C GLY A 41 -3.10 19.11 3.27
N LYS A 42 -3.56 20.37 3.29
CA LYS A 42 -5.00 20.70 3.41
C LYS A 42 -5.81 20.22 2.20
N LEU A 43 -5.24 20.23 1.00
CA LEU A 43 -5.90 19.65 -0.18
C LEU A 43 -6.09 18.14 0.00
N VAL A 44 -5.07 17.42 0.49
CA VAL A 44 -5.16 16.00 0.82
C VAL A 44 -6.26 15.74 1.85
N GLU A 45 -6.26 16.49 2.96
CA GLU A 45 -7.30 16.38 4.01
C GLU A 45 -8.71 16.62 3.45
N SER A 46 -8.86 17.61 2.56
CA SER A 46 -10.15 17.90 1.91
C SER A 46 -10.62 16.76 1.01
N CYS A 47 -9.71 16.12 0.27
CA CYS A 47 -10.04 14.95 -0.55
C CYS A 47 -10.42 13.73 0.31
N VAL A 48 -9.77 13.52 1.46
CA VAL A 48 -10.13 12.45 2.39
C VAL A 48 -11.52 12.66 2.96
N GLU A 49 -11.81 13.88 3.42
CA GLU A 49 -13.13 14.27 3.92
C GLU A 49 -14.21 14.09 2.84
N ALA A 50 -13.90 14.39 1.57
CA ALA A 50 -14.82 14.14 0.46
C ALA A 50 -15.13 12.64 0.26
N GLU A 51 -14.16 11.74 0.42
CA GLU A 51 -14.40 10.28 0.39
C GLU A 51 -15.26 9.83 1.58
N HIS A 52 -15.08 10.42 2.76
CA HIS A 52 -15.90 10.10 3.94
C HIS A 52 -17.36 10.50 3.74
N ARG A 53 -17.62 11.64 3.09
CA ARG A 53 -18.99 12.13 2.79
C ARG A 53 -19.77 11.22 1.85
N VAL A 54 -19.10 10.42 1.03
CA VAL A 54 -19.75 9.40 0.18
C VAL A 54 -19.79 8.02 0.85
N GLY A 55 -19.39 7.92 2.13
CA GLY A 55 -19.54 6.71 2.94
C GLY A 55 -18.33 5.79 2.96
N VAL A 56 -17.16 6.20 2.46
CA VAL A 56 -15.93 5.38 2.52
C VAL A 56 -14.97 5.96 3.55
N MET A 57 -14.77 5.28 4.67
CA MET A 57 -13.96 5.77 5.79
C MET A 57 -12.45 5.54 5.58
N CYS A 58 -11.92 5.98 4.44
CA CYS A 58 -10.53 5.77 4.05
C CYS A 58 -9.51 6.51 4.92
N GLY A 59 -8.26 6.05 4.86
CA GLY A 59 -7.10 6.86 5.25
C GLY A 59 -6.76 7.90 4.18
N GLY A 60 -5.60 8.54 4.30
CA GLY A 60 -5.15 9.59 3.36
C GLY A 60 -4.04 9.19 2.40
N MET A 61 -3.64 7.91 2.34
CA MET A 61 -2.49 7.45 1.56
C MET A 61 -2.64 7.77 0.07
N ASP A 62 -3.79 7.41 -0.51
CA ASP A 62 -4.07 7.51 -1.94
C ASP A 62 -4.08 8.98 -2.40
N GLN A 63 -4.72 9.84 -1.60
CA GLN A 63 -4.80 11.26 -1.83
C GLN A 63 -3.42 11.91 -1.66
N ALA A 64 -2.68 11.53 -0.62
CA ALA A 64 -1.35 12.04 -0.34
C ALA A 64 -0.36 11.70 -1.47
N ILE A 65 -0.31 10.44 -1.91
CA ILE A 65 0.61 10.08 -3.01
C ILE A 65 0.22 10.76 -4.32
N SER A 66 -1.07 10.95 -4.57
CA SER A 66 -1.53 11.61 -5.80
C SER A 66 -1.18 13.09 -5.86
N ILE A 67 -1.15 13.80 -4.72
CA ILE A 67 -0.89 15.26 -4.64
C ILE A 67 0.59 15.57 -4.36
N LEU A 68 1.24 14.77 -3.52
CA LEU A 68 2.58 15.01 -2.99
C LEU A 68 3.66 14.13 -3.64
N GLY A 69 3.28 13.15 -4.45
CA GLY A 69 4.22 12.26 -5.12
C GLY A 69 5.17 13.01 -6.05
N GLU A 70 6.41 12.53 -6.11
CA GLU A 70 7.45 13.04 -6.99
C GLU A 70 7.80 12.03 -8.06
N LYS A 71 8.05 12.51 -9.27
CA LYS A 71 8.45 11.67 -10.39
C LYS A 71 9.72 10.88 -10.03
N ASP A 72 9.76 9.61 -10.46
CA ASP A 72 10.88 8.68 -10.27
C ASP A 72 11.20 8.33 -8.79
N HIS A 73 10.28 8.62 -7.87
CA HIS A 73 10.39 8.31 -6.44
C HIS A 73 9.16 7.55 -5.92
N ALA A 74 9.40 6.62 -5.00
CA ALA A 74 8.37 6.19 -4.04
C ALA A 74 8.25 7.24 -2.93
N CYS A 75 7.33 7.04 -1.98
CA CYS A 75 7.14 7.98 -0.88
C CYS A 75 6.90 7.26 0.45
N VAL A 76 7.53 7.76 1.51
CA VAL A 76 7.10 7.49 2.88
C VAL A 76 6.15 8.60 3.30
N ILE A 77 4.91 8.25 3.60
CA ILE A 77 3.86 9.19 3.97
C ILE A 77 3.65 9.10 5.48
N SER A 78 3.79 10.23 6.17
CA SER A 78 3.41 10.39 7.57
C SER A 78 2.11 11.19 7.65
N PHE A 79 1.24 10.85 8.60
CA PHE A 79 -0.05 11.51 8.80
C PHE A 79 -0.10 12.31 10.11
N VAL A 80 0.82 12.06 11.04
CA VAL A 80 0.82 12.65 12.38
C VAL A 80 2.18 13.32 12.63
N PRO A 81 2.24 14.53 13.22
CA PRO A 81 1.11 15.40 13.61
C PRO A 81 0.45 16.12 12.42
N LYS A 82 1.07 16.06 11.24
CA LYS A 82 0.55 16.62 9.98
C LYS A 82 0.95 15.72 8.83
N ILE A 83 0.23 15.83 7.72
CA ILE A 83 0.56 15.10 6.50
C ILE A 83 1.92 15.57 5.97
N ALA A 84 2.81 14.61 5.72
CA ALA A 84 4.12 14.83 5.12
C ALA A 84 4.46 13.66 4.20
N ALA A 85 5.11 13.97 3.09
CA ALA A 85 5.56 13.01 2.09
C ALA A 85 7.07 13.18 1.93
N ARG A 86 7.84 12.12 2.19
CA ARG A 86 9.28 12.10 1.92
C ARG A 86 9.56 11.22 0.70
N PRO A 87 10.17 11.76 -0.37
CA PRO A 87 10.53 10.96 -1.53
C PRO A 87 11.59 9.92 -1.16
N VAL A 88 11.47 8.73 -1.75
CA VAL A 88 12.40 7.61 -1.60
C VAL A 88 12.77 7.07 -2.96
N LYS A 89 14.06 7.09 -3.27
CA LYS A 89 14.57 6.47 -4.48
C LYS A 89 14.68 4.97 -4.27
N LEU A 90 13.95 4.20 -5.07
CA LEU A 90 14.01 2.75 -5.01
C LEU A 90 15.30 2.23 -5.69
N PRO A 91 15.84 1.08 -5.27
CA PRO A 91 16.90 0.39 -6.00
C PRO A 91 16.48 0.09 -7.44
N PRO A 92 17.43 -0.05 -8.39
CA PRO A 92 17.12 -0.36 -9.78
C PRO A 92 16.30 -1.65 -9.92
N ALA A 93 15.00 -1.50 -10.18
CA ALA A 93 14.05 -2.58 -10.33
C ALA A 93 12.80 -2.06 -11.06
N HIS A 94 12.00 -2.99 -11.58
CA HIS A 94 10.67 -2.69 -12.11
C HIS A 94 9.61 -3.26 -11.19
N PHE A 95 8.59 -2.46 -10.90
CA PHE A 95 7.37 -2.89 -10.24
C PHE A 95 6.30 -3.09 -11.31
N VAL A 96 5.77 -4.32 -11.40
CA VAL A 96 4.76 -4.68 -12.40
C VAL A 96 3.41 -4.81 -11.70
N VAL A 97 2.42 -4.08 -12.20
CA VAL A 97 1.04 -4.19 -11.73
C VAL A 97 0.31 -5.19 -12.63
N ALA A 98 -0.19 -6.27 -12.04
CA ALA A 98 -1.00 -7.28 -12.72
C ALA A 98 -2.43 -7.25 -12.16
N HIS A 99 -3.39 -6.87 -12.99
CA HIS A 99 -4.81 -6.81 -12.61
C HIS A 99 -5.38 -8.22 -12.47
N SER A 100 -6.05 -8.53 -11.34
CA SER A 100 -6.60 -9.87 -11.07
C SER A 100 -7.75 -10.29 -11.99
N GLY A 101 -8.36 -9.32 -12.67
CA GLY A 101 -9.58 -9.49 -13.47
C GLY A 101 -10.87 -9.36 -12.64
N VAL A 102 -10.75 -9.15 -11.33
CA VAL A 102 -11.89 -9.06 -10.41
C VAL A 102 -12.06 -7.61 -9.96
N ALA A 103 -13.25 -7.05 -10.20
CA ALA A 103 -13.60 -5.72 -9.73
C ALA A 103 -13.96 -5.75 -8.23
N ALA A 104 -13.36 -4.85 -7.46
CA ALA A 104 -13.65 -4.65 -6.04
C ALA A 104 -14.24 -3.25 -5.82
N ALA A 105 -15.57 -3.13 -5.94
CA ALA A 105 -16.27 -1.87 -5.72
C ALA A 105 -16.30 -1.53 -4.21
N LYS A 106 -15.35 -0.68 -3.79
CA LYS A 106 -15.11 -0.29 -2.39
C LYS A 106 -16.35 0.28 -1.70
N LEU A 107 -17.13 1.10 -2.40
CA LEU A 107 -18.36 1.72 -1.88
C LEU A 107 -19.49 0.70 -1.73
N ALA A 108 -19.73 -0.14 -2.75
CA ALA A 108 -20.84 -1.10 -2.77
C ALA A 108 -20.72 -2.17 -1.67
N THR A 109 -19.52 -2.38 -1.13
CA THR A 109 -19.22 -3.38 -0.09
C THR A 109 -18.66 -2.75 1.18
N ALA A 110 -18.78 -1.43 1.34
CA ALA A 110 -18.07 -0.70 2.39
C ALA A 110 -18.39 -1.23 3.80
N ASP A 111 -19.66 -1.45 4.12
CA ASP A 111 -20.13 -1.85 5.45
C ASP A 111 -19.76 -3.29 5.85
N ASP A 112 -19.60 -4.18 4.87
CA ASP A 112 -19.20 -5.57 5.10
C ASP A 112 -17.70 -5.80 4.93
N CYS A 113 -17.01 -4.87 4.26
CA CYS A 113 -15.59 -4.96 3.95
C CYS A 113 -14.82 -3.75 4.50
N TYR A 114 -14.68 -2.68 3.73
CA TYR A 114 -13.69 -1.63 4.03
C TYR A 114 -13.95 -0.90 5.36
N ASN A 115 -15.14 -0.35 5.56
CA ASN A 115 -15.51 0.35 6.80
C ASN A 115 -15.53 -0.60 8.00
N ARG A 116 -15.89 -1.87 7.80
CA ARG A 116 -15.78 -2.90 8.84
C ARG A 116 -14.36 -3.05 9.34
N ARG A 117 -13.36 -3.05 8.46
CA ARG A 117 -11.94 -3.11 8.89
C ARG A 117 -11.54 -1.88 9.70
N VAL A 118 -12.06 -0.71 9.34
CA VAL A 118 -11.81 0.53 10.09
C VAL A 118 -12.40 0.44 11.49
N GLU A 119 -13.64 -0.05 11.62
CA GLU A 119 -14.29 -0.27 12.91
C GLU A 119 -13.55 -1.31 13.76
N GLU A 120 -13.22 -2.47 13.17
CA GLU A 120 -12.44 -3.55 13.81
C GLU A 120 -11.14 -3.02 14.43
N VAL A 121 -10.38 -2.23 13.67
CA VAL A 121 -9.08 -1.70 14.13
C VAL A 121 -9.25 -0.59 15.17
N ARG A 122 -10.26 0.28 15.04
CA ARG A 122 -10.57 1.31 16.05
C ARG A 122 -10.96 0.68 17.37
N ARG A 123 -11.86 -0.32 17.33
CA ARG A 123 -12.28 -1.05 18.52
C ARG A 123 -11.11 -1.80 19.16
N ALA A 124 -10.26 -2.44 18.35
CA ALA A 124 -9.06 -3.09 18.86
C ALA A 124 -8.11 -2.11 19.55
N ALA A 125 -7.88 -0.91 18.99
CA ALA A 125 -7.05 0.12 19.60
C ALA A 125 -7.60 0.55 20.97
N GLU A 126 -8.90 0.81 21.07
CA GLU A 126 -9.57 1.18 22.32
C GLU A 126 -9.43 0.11 23.41
N LEU A 127 -9.57 -1.17 23.04
CA LEU A 127 -9.38 -2.30 23.97
C LEU A 127 -7.92 -2.48 24.41
N MET A 128 -6.96 -2.19 23.52
CA MET A 128 -5.53 -2.23 23.86
C MET A 128 -5.15 -1.09 24.81
N MET A 129 -5.76 0.09 24.64
CA MET A 129 -5.52 1.25 25.49
C MET A 129 -6.79 2.11 25.55
N PRO A 130 -7.44 2.22 26.72
CA PRO A 130 -8.60 3.08 26.88
C PRO A 130 -8.32 4.52 26.42
N GLY A 131 -9.19 5.05 25.55
CA GLY A 131 -9.05 6.38 24.97
C GLY A 131 -8.17 6.47 23.71
N ALA A 132 -7.55 5.36 23.26
CA ALA A 132 -6.88 5.31 21.98
C ALA A 132 -7.88 5.46 20.83
N LYS A 133 -7.54 6.30 19.85
CA LYS A 133 -8.31 6.46 18.61
C LYS A 133 -7.75 5.57 17.50
N THR A 134 -6.45 5.29 17.56
CA THR A 134 -5.72 4.51 16.56
C THR A 134 -4.71 3.59 17.24
N ILE A 135 -4.27 2.55 16.52
CA ILE A 135 -3.13 1.72 16.95
C ILE A 135 -1.85 2.56 17.08
N GLY A 136 -1.72 3.66 16.31
CA GLY A 136 -0.61 4.60 16.43
C GLY A 136 -0.50 5.21 17.83
N ASP A 137 -1.63 5.48 18.50
CA ASP A 137 -1.64 5.99 19.87
C ASP A 137 -1.06 4.96 20.85
N VAL A 138 -1.42 3.68 20.65
CA VAL A 138 -0.93 2.55 21.44
C VAL A 138 0.57 2.37 21.25
N VAL A 139 1.04 2.37 19.99
CA VAL A 139 2.48 2.26 19.68
C VAL A 139 3.26 3.43 20.26
N SER A 140 2.72 4.65 20.20
CA SER A 140 3.39 5.84 20.75
C SER A 140 3.62 5.74 22.26
N LYS A 141 2.70 5.08 22.99
CA LYS A 141 2.80 4.92 24.44
C LYS A 141 3.60 3.69 24.88
N TYR A 142 3.41 2.55 24.22
CA TYR A 142 3.95 1.26 24.66
C TYR A 142 5.09 0.73 23.79
N GLY A 143 5.45 1.44 22.72
CA GLY A 143 6.39 0.97 21.71
C GLY A 143 5.81 -0.17 20.87
N TRP A 144 6.59 -0.62 19.89
CA TRP A 144 6.17 -1.64 18.93
C TRP A 144 5.95 -3.02 19.57
N GLU A 145 6.85 -3.45 20.45
CA GLU A 145 6.75 -4.74 21.14
C GLU A 145 5.57 -4.75 22.12
N GLY A 146 5.43 -3.70 22.94
CA GLY A 146 4.30 -3.56 23.85
C GLY A 146 2.95 -3.52 23.14
N ALA A 147 2.85 -2.78 22.02
CA ALA A 147 1.65 -2.78 21.20
C ALA A 147 1.36 -4.16 20.59
N MET A 148 2.38 -4.89 20.12
CA MET A 148 2.20 -6.24 19.57
C MET A 148 1.73 -7.24 20.64
N ASP A 149 2.26 -7.16 21.86
CA ASP A 149 1.84 -8.02 22.97
C ASP A 149 0.41 -7.73 23.43
N LEU A 150 0.01 -6.45 23.45
CA LEU A 150 -1.38 -6.05 23.69
C LEU A 150 -2.31 -6.57 22.59
N ALA A 151 -1.92 -6.45 21.32
CA ALA A 151 -2.69 -6.95 20.19
C ALA A 151 -2.95 -8.47 20.29
N LYS A 152 -1.91 -9.25 20.63
CA LYS A 152 -2.02 -10.72 20.78
C LYS A 152 -2.93 -11.16 21.94
N LYS A 153 -3.08 -10.32 22.97
CA LYS A 153 -3.93 -10.58 24.13
C LYS A 153 -5.41 -10.22 23.90
N LEU A 154 -5.74 -9.54 22.80
CA LEU A 154 -7.13 -9.24 22.46
C LEU A 154 -7.94 -10.52 22.23
N PRO A 155 -9.26 -10.50 22.51
CA PRO A 155 -10.15 -11.56 22.03
C PRO A 155 -10.09 -11.62 20.51
N GLU A 156 -10.32 -12.81 19.95
CA GLU A 156 -10.34 -12.99 18.49
C GLU A 156 -11.45 -12.14 17.86
N ARG A 157 -12.61 -12.08 18.51
CA ARG A 157 -13.80 -11.37 18.04
C ARG A 157 -14.58 -10.70 19.17
N GLU A 158 -15.33 -9.67 18.80
CA GLU A 158 -16.40 -9.07 19.61
C GLU A 158 -17.62 -8.92 18.70
N GLY A 159 -18.63 -9.77 18.89
CA GLY A 159 -19.76 -9.87 17.97
C GLY A 159 -19.30 -10.20 16.54
N LYS A 160 -19.59 -9.30 15.58
CA LYS A 160 -19.19 -9.45 14.16
C LYS A 160 -17.76 -8.98 13.87
N LEU A 161 -17.12 -8.28 14.80
CA LEU A 161 -15.81 -7.66 14.60
C LEU A 161 -14.70 -8.67 14.83
N VAL A 162 -13.74 -8.76 13.91
CA VAL A 162 -12.46 -9.46 14.11
C VAL A 162 -11.45 -8.48 14.70
N LEU A 163 -10.91 -8.77 15.88
CA LEU A 163 -10.09 -7.80 16.62
C LEU A 163 -8.62 -8.18 16.64
N ARG A 164 -8.25 -9.30 17.29
CA ARG A 164 -6.86 -9.74 17.48
C ARG A 164 -6.07 -9.74 16.17
N ASP A 165 -6.57 -10.43 15.16
CA ASP A 165 -5.84 -10.59 13.90
C ASP A 165 -5.69 -9.27 13.14
N ARG A 166 -6.67 -8.36 13.26
CA ARG A 166 -6.59 -7.01 12.67
C ARG A 166 -5.56 -6.14 13.36
N ALA A 167 -5.53 -6.17 14.69
CA ALA A 167 -4.53 -5.44 15.46
C ALA A 167 -3.11 -5.95 15.17
N VAL A 168 -2.91 -7.27 15.21
CA VAL A 168 -1.62 -7.90 14.90
C VAL A 168 -1.18 -7.54 13.48
N HIS A 169 -2.10 -7.59 12.52
CA HIS A 169 -1.81 -7.19 11.14
C HIS A 169 -1.34 -5.74 11.05
N VAL A 170 -2.09 -4.79 11.63
CA VAL A 170 -1.77 -3.35 11.53
C VAL A 170 -0.46 -3.00 12.25
N VAL A 171 -0.23 -3.51 13.47
CA VAL A 171 1.03 -3.26 14.19
C VAL A 171 2.21 -3.85 13.41
N GLY A 172 2.05 -5.09 12.91
CA GLY A 172 3.10 -5.76 12.14
C GLY A 172 3.41 -5.06 10.82
N GLU A 173 2.39 -4.60 10.09
CA GLU A 173 2.56 -3.93 8.81
C GLU A 173 3.16 -2.53 8.97
N ALA A 174 2.68 -1.73 9.91
CA ALA A 174 3.24 -0.42 10.17
C ALA A 174 4.73 -0.50 10.55
N HIS A 175 5.11 -1.50 11.36
CA HIS A 175 6.51 -1.74 11.69
C HIS A 175 7.33 -2.23 10.49
N ARG A 176 6.75 -3.03 9.57
CA ARG A 176 7.43 -3.45 8.33
C ARG A 176 7.72 -2.28 7.41
N VAL A 177 6.78 -1.35 7.24
CA VAL A 177 6.99 -0.15 6.40
C VAL A 177 8.21 0.65 6.86
N LEU A 178 8.38 0.84 8.17
CA LEU A 178 9.56 1.53 8.71
C LEU A 178 10.87 0.78 8.43
N LYS A 179 10.83 -0.55 8.37
CA LYS A 179 12.00 -1.37 8.01
C LYS A 179 12.29 -1.38 6.51
N MET A 180 11.34 -1.00 5.65
CA MET A 180 11.53 -0.95 4.20
C MET A 180 12.25 0.33 3.74
N ASP A 181 12.15 1.42 4.50
CA ASP A 181 12.86 2.66 4.21
C ASP A 181 14.38 2.45 4.30
N GLY A 182 15.08 2.63 3.17
CA GLY A 182 16.52 2.37 3.07
C GLY A 182 16.91 0.88 2.97
N ALA A 183 15.95 -0.03 2.86
CA ALA A 183 16.23 -1.46 2.75
C ALA A 183 16.75 -1.86 1.36
N SER A 184 17.51 -2.95 1.29
CA SER A 184 17.91 -3.56 0.03
C SER A 184 16.73 -4.17 -0.72
N LEU A 185 16.82 -4.31 -2.04
CA LEU A 185 15.76 -4.94 -2.86
C LEU A 185 15.39 -6.35 -2.35
N VAL A 186 16.38 -7.12 -1.90
CA VAL A 186 16.16 -8.46 -1.33
C VAL A 186 15.37 -8.38 -0.03
N SER A 187 15.69 -7.41 0.84
CA SER A 187 14.97 -7.22 2.09
C SER A 187 13.53 -6.78 1.83
N MET A 188 13.32 -5.84 0.90
CA MET A 188 11.97 -5.43 0.50
C MET A 188 11.16 -6.61 -0.05
N ALA A 189 11.72 -7.42 -0.94
CA ALA A 189 11.05 -8.59 -1.50
C ALA A 189 10.64 -9.61 -0.41
N LYS A 190 11.50 -9.85 0.59
CA LYS A 190 11.19 -10.70 1.75
C LYS A 190 10.04 -10.10 2.57
N SER A 191 10.13 -8.83 2.91
CA SER A 191 9.09 -8.16 3.70
C SER A 191 7.74 -8.08 2.98
N CYS A 192 7.72 -7.82 1.67
CA CYS A 192 6.48 -7.88 0.87
C CYS A 192 5.88 -9.29 0.86
N THR A 193 6.73 -10.33 0.81
CA THR A 193 6.27 -11.73 0.87
C THR A 193 5.64 -12.04 2.23
N GLU A 194 6.26 -11.61 3.33
CA GLU A 194 5.74 -11.79 4.68
C GLU A 194 4.41 -11.06 4.87
N ALA A 195 4.30 -9.83 4.35
CA ALA A 195 3.06 -9.06 4.36
C ALA A 195 1.94 -9.79 3.60
N LEU A 196 2.23 -10.29 2.38
CA LEU A 196 1.26 -11.06 1.59
C LEU A 196 0.81 -12.33 2.29
N ARG A 197 1.71 -13.09 2.92
CA ARG A 197 1.35 -14.30 3.69
C ARG A 197 0.51 -13.99 4.92
N ALA A 198 0.73 -12.85 5.56
CA ALA A 198 -0.08 -12.41 6.70
C ALA A 198 -1.50 -12.02 6.27
N SER A 199 -1.69 -11.61 5.01
CA SER A 199 -3.00 -11.24 4.45
C SER A 199 -3.71 -12.37 3.71
N VAL A 200 -2.97 -13.37 3.21
CA VAL A 200 -3.48 -14.52 2.44
C VAL A 200 -2.82 -15.81 2.95
N HIS A 201 -3.50 -16.52 3.86
CA HIS A 201 -2.95 -17.68 4.58
C HIS A 201 -2.57 -18.90 3.70
N HIS A 202 -3.01 -18.95 2.43
CA HIS A 202 -2.76 -20.08 1.51
C HIS A 202 -1.67 -19.79 0.45
N LEU A 203 -0.98 -18.66 0.53
CA LEU A 203 0.03 -18.27 -0.45
C LEU A 203 1.41 -18.85 -0.09
N THR A 204 1.90 -19.82 -0.86
CA THR A 204 3.25 -20.39 -0.70
C THR A 204 4.19 -19.82 -1.77
N LEU A 205 5.46 -19.56 -1.41
CA LEU A 205 6.43 -18.89 -2.29
C LEU A 205 7.75 -19.66 -2.32
N ASN A 206 8.23 -19.97 -3.52
CA ASN A 206 9.54 -20.58 -3.79
C ASN A 206 10.48 -19.51 -4.35
N ILE A 207 11.54 -19.16 -3.60
CA ILE A 207 12.62 -18.28 -4.07
C ILE A 207 13.67 -19.18 -4.76
N TYR A 208 13.72 -19.19 -6.09
CA TYR A 208 14.85 -19.77 -6.80
C TYR A 208 16.03 -18.79 -6.86
N LYS A 209 17.24 -19.31 -7.08
CA LYS A 209 18.53 -18.58 -7.12
C LYS A 209 18.64 -17.47 -8.19
N THR A 210 17.57 -17.17 -8.90
CA THR A 210 17.37 -16.02 -9.78
C THR A 210 16.12 -15.30 -9.27
N ILE A 211 16.16 -13.97 -9.09
CA ILE A 211 15.10 -13.12 -8.50
C ILE A 211 13.81 -13.19 -9.33
N ASN A 212 13.11 -14.32 -9.24
CA ASN A 212 11.82 -14.60 -9.83
C ASN A 212 10.92 -14.95 -8.64
N ILE A 213 9.84 -14.21 -8.49
CA ILE A 213 8.79 -14.48 -7.51
C ILE A 213 7.67 -15.21 -8.24
N TYR A 214 7.24 -16.37 -7.78
CA TYR A 214 6.09 -17.08 -8.33
C TYR A 214 5.05 -17.26 -7.22
N PHE A 215 3.78 -17.04 -7.54
CA PHE A 215 2.65 -17.38 -6.68
C PHE A 215 1.91 -18.59 -7.25
N TYR A 216 1.46 -19.48 -6.38
CA TYR A 216 0.57 -20.58 -6.72
C TYR A 216 -0.52 -20.71 -5.65
N ASN A 217 -1.75 -20.98 -6.09
CA ASN A 217 -2.89 -21.31 -5.25
C ASN A 217 -3.13 -22.82 -5.35
N THR A 218 -3.12 -23.54 -4.23
CA THR A 218 -3.21 -25.01 -4.18
C THR A 218 -4.63 -25.56 -4.34
N ASN A 219 -5.67 -24.71 -4.36
CA ASN A 219 -7.05 -25.20 -4.34
C ASN A 219 -7.78 -25.15 -5.69
N ASP A 220 -7.34 -24.33 -6.65
CA ASP A 220 -8.17 -24.05 -7.85
C ASP A 220 -7.46 -24.23 -9.19
N ASN A 221 -6.24 -24.78 -9.23
CA ASN A 221 -5.45 -24.96 -10.47
C ASN A 221 -5.32 -23.66 -11.32
N THR A 222 -5.56 -22.49 -10.72
CA THR A 222 -5.44 -21.19 -11.35
C THR A 222 -4.04 -20.64 -11.08
N ASN A 223 -3.24 -20.57 -12.16
CA ASN A 223 -1.89 -20.02 -12.12
C ASN A 223 -1.97 -18.50 -11.98
N LEU A 224 -1.61 -17.95 -10.82
CA LEU A 224 -1.39 -16.51 -10.66
C LEU A 224 0.10 -16.23 -10.75
N THR A 225 0.61 -16.09 -11.97
CA THR A 225 2.03 -15.83 -12.21
C THR A 225 2.34 -14.34 -12.08
N LEU A 226 2.89 -13.88 -10.94
CA LEU A 226 3.54 -12.56 -10.89
C LEU A 226 4.97 -12.67 -11.40
N ASN A 227 5.16 -12.66 -12.72
CA ASN A 227 6.50 -12.60 -13.27
C ASN A 227 7.11 -11.20 -13.02
N ILE A 228 8.04 -11.09 -12.07
CA ILE A 228 8.98 -9.98 -12.06
C ILE A 228 10.05 -10.32 -13.11
N TYR A 229 9.81 -9.93 -14.37
CA TYR A 229 10.78 -10.13 -15.43
C TYR A 229 11.99 -9.22 -15.19
N LYS A 230 13.17 -9.83 -14.95
CA LYS A 230 14.44 -9.23 -15.33
C LYS A 230 14.51 -9.27 -16.85
N ALA A 231 14.25 -8.15 -17.52
CA ALA A 231 14.60 -7.99 -18.93
C ALA A 231 16.14 -8.08 -19.02
N ALA A 232 16.64 -9.28 -19.29
CA ALA A 232 18.00 -9.46 -19.76
C ALA A 232 18.05 -8.85 -21.15
N ASN A 233 18.88 -7.81 -21.30
CA ASN A 233 19.37 -7.38 -22.60
C ASN A 233 19.88 -8.61 -23.37
N HIS A 234 19.18 -9.00 -24.42
CA HIS A 234 19.75 -9.77 -25.52
C HIS A 234 19.87 -8.84 -26.73
N PHE A 235 20.99 -8.13 -26.80
CA PHE A 235 21.70 -8.01 -28.06
C PHE A 235 23.10 -8.57 -27.84
N THR A 236 23.25 -9.82 -28.25
CA THR A 236 24.54 -10.48 -28.49
C THR A 236 25.28 -9.75 -29.61
N SER A 237 26.51 -9.31 -29.34
CA SER A 237 27.65 -9.66 -30.18
C SER A 237 28.93 -9.62 -29.34
N LEU A 238 29.27 -10.77 -28.76
CA LEU A 238 30.64 -11.08 -28.35
C LEU A 238 31.22 -11.95 -29.46
N THR A 239 32.13 -11.38 -30.25
CA THR A 239 33.11 -12.16 -30.99
C THR A 239 34.21 -12.55 -30.01
N PHE A 240 34.29 -13.83 -29.66
CA PHE A 240 35.47 -14.40 -29.01
C PHE A 240 36.45 -14.87 -30.10
N SER A 241 37.68 -14.36 -30.08
CA SER A 241 38.83 -15.08 -30.61
C SER A 241 39.67 -15.55 -29.42
N GLN A 242 39.65 -16.86 -29.16
CA GLN A 242 40.72 -17.50 -28.41
C GLN A 242 41.95 -17.61 -29.31
N THR A 243 43.11 -17.27 -28.78
CA THR A 243 44.37 -17.95 -29.13
C THR A 243 45.31 -17.89 -27.94
N THR A 244 45.43 -19.02 -27.26
CA THR A 244 46.58 -19.39 -26.43
C THR A 244 47.81 -19.52 -27.35
N SER A 245 48.94 -18.93 -26.99
CA SER A 245 50.25 -19.59 -26.75
C SER A 245 51.42 -18.60 -26.77
N LEU A 246 52.27 -18.69 -25.74
CA LEU A 246 53.76 -18.60 -25.76
C LEU A 246 54.43 -17.39 -26.45
N MET A 247 54.94 -16.45 -25.65
CA MET A 247 56.36 -16.33 -25.25
C MET A 247 56.49 -15.25 -24.17
#